data_AF-H8YYT2-F1
#
_entry.id   AF-H8YYT2-F1
#
_cell.length_a   1.000
_cell.length_b   1.000
_cell.length_c   1.000
_cell.angle_alpha   90.00
_cell.angle_beta   90.00
_cell.angle_gamma   90.00
#
_symmetry.space_group_name_H-M   'P 1'
#
loop_
_entity.id
_entity.type
_entity.pdbx_description
1 polymer ?
#
loop_
_entity_poly.entity_id
_entity_poly.type
_entity_poly.pdbx_seq_one_letter_code
_entity_poly.pdbx_strand_id
1 'polypeptide(L)'
;MAGLSKRHMQLVHRLLRDELDSVKCSSTWNEIQQAFEMGEIRGRRLHFNAEQRRELRALAHQAWGFDPRAGVPEGNRRQVAASVIDEKIARERPDDQHVLVKGELPAPLPRLMPELSLRVPLAALNLDAVSQLVVVENLDSFDDWYAFAAPAELAASLVLYRGHGGLARGTRQLLSILPEQIPVTVFPDWDPAGLRIAHTLPRADVLLLPDLNEHLLAKGSRVHFTRQHQAVKYLDNAELGEWGAVWDRMKAAQVSIKQQHMLALGARLRQVARY
;
A
#
# COMPACT_ATOMS: atom_id res chain seq x y z
N MET A 1 13.51 5.43 23.00
CA MET A 1 14.68 5.56 22.11
C MET A 1 14.19 5.67 20.67
N ALA A 2 14.71 6.61 19.88
CA ALA A 2 14.30 6.80 18.49
C ALA A 2 14.51 5.49 17.70
N GLY A 3 13.50 5.08 16.93
CA GLY A 3 13.49 3.78 16.26
C GLY A 3 14.52 3.69 15.14
N LEU A 4 15.71 3.18 15.46
CA LEU A 4 16.76 2.95 14.48
C LEU A 4 16.33 1.87 13.47
N SER A 5 16.16 2.28 12.22
CA SER A 5 15.84 1.39 11.10
C SER A 5 16.99 0.45 10.67
N LYS A 6 16.69 -0.56 9.85
CA LYS A 6 17.65 -1.49 9.24
C LYS A 6 18.82 -0.80 8.52
N ARG A 7 18.59 0.40 7.96
CA ARG A 7 19.64 1.20 7.33
C ARG A 7 20.75 1.56 8.32
N HIS A 8 20.40 1.87 9.56
CA HIS A 8 21.37 2.15 10.62
C HIS A 8 22.20 0.91 10.95
N MET A 9 21.54 -0.24 11.09
CA MET A 9 22.19 -1.52 11.38
C MET A 9 23.18 -1.91 10.29
N GLN A 10 22.83 -1.71 9.01
CA GLN A 10 23.72 -1.98 7.88
C GLN A 10 24.96 -1.06 7.87
N LEU A 11 24.79 0.22 8.22
CA LEU A 11 25.91 1.15 8.32
C LEU A 11 26.85 0.81 9.48
N VAL A 12 26.30 0.44 10.64
CA VAL A 12 27.09 -0.02 11.79
C VAL A 12 27.77 -1.36 11.50
N HIS A 13 27.08 -2.32 10.88
CA HIS A 13 27.68 -3.57 10.41
C HIS A 13 28.89 -3.29 9.50
N ARG A 14 28.74 -2.40 8.51
CA ARG A 14 29.82 -2.04 7.60
C ARG A 14 31.00 -1.39 8.33
N LEU A 15 30.73 -0.43 9.23
CA LEU A 15 31.75 0.22 10.05
C LEU A 15 32.56 -0.80 10.86
N LEU A 16 31.88 -1.77 11.50
CA LEU A 16 32.51 -2.75 12.38
C LEU A 16 33.20 -3.90 11.61
N ARG A 17 32.64 -4.32 10.47
CA ARG A 17 33.20 -5.37 9.63
C ARG A 17 34.46 -4.91 8.91
N ASP A 18 34.41 -3.71 8.32
CA ASP A 18 35.50 -3.14 7.53
C ASP A 18 36.49 -2.35 8.42
N GLU A 19 36.28 -2.36 9.75
CA GLU A 19 37.08 -1.67 10.78
C GLU A 19 37.40 -0.20 10.44
N LEU A 20 36.42 0.52 9.86
CA LEU A 20 36.67 1.88 9.38
C LEU A 20 36.95 2.83 10.55
N ASP A 21 37.99 3.64 10.42
CA ASP A 21 38.30 4.67 11.42
C ASP A 21 37.46 5.95 11.25
N SER A 22 36.77 6.09 10.11
CA SER A 22 35.85 7.21 9.89
C SER A 22 34.81 6.98 8.79
N VAL A 23 33.68 7.65 8.92
CA VAL A 23 32.56 7.65 7.95
C VAL A 23 32.15 9.08 7.61
N LYS A 24 31.56 9.29 6.43
CA LYS A 24 31.05 10.61 6.03
C LYS A 24 29.80 10.95 6.86
N CYS A 25 29.74 12.16 7.41
CA CYS A 25 28.55 12.63 8.11
C CYS A 25 27.35 12.63 7.15
N SER A 26 26.24 12.03 7.60
CA SER A 26 24.97 11.94 6.90
C SER A 26 23.85 11.96 7.91
N SER A 27 22.62 12.24 7.51
CA SER A 27 21.46 12.21 8.43
C SER A 27 21.38 10.90 9.22
N THR A 28 21.63 9.77 8.56
CA THR A 28 21.63 8.43 9.18
C THR A 28 22.77 8.25 10.19
N TRP A 29 23.96 8.80 9.95
CA TRP A 29 25.07 8.76 10.94
C TRP A 29 24.85 9.74 12.09
N ASN A 30 24.17 10.86 11.86
CA ASN A 30 23.76 11.77 12.93
C ASN A 30 22.72 11.11 13.85
N GLU A 31 21.76 10.37 13.28
CA GLU A 31 20.79 9.57 14.06
C GLU A 31 21.48 8.46 14.88
N ILE A 32 22.48 7.77 14.32
CA ILE A 32 23.31 6.79 15.06
C ILE A 32 24.08 7.47 16.19
N GLN A 33 24.71 8.61 15.90
CA GLN A 33 25.49 9.36 16.87
C GLN A 33 24.61 9.92 18.00
N GLN A 34 23.38 10.36 17.72
CA GLN A 34 22.43 10.77 18.75
C GLN A 34 21.91 9.58 19.58
N ALA A 35 21.77 8.40 18.98
CA ALA A 35 21.23 7.23 19.66
C ALA A 35 22.27 6.51 20.55
N PHE A 36 23.54 6.51 20.14
CA PHE A 36 24.61 5.82 20.85
C PHE A 36 25.61 6.77 21.51
N GLU A 37 25.50 8.08 21.28
CA GLU A 37 26.41 9.13 21.78
C GLU A 37 27.88 8.87 21.42
N MET A 38 28.09 8.30 20.22
CA MET A 38 29.38 7.74 19.79
C MET A 38 29.96 8.39 18.54
N GLY A 39 31.29 8.55 18.56
CA GLY A 39 32.10 9.08 17.46
C GLY A 39 32.35 10.59 17.56
N GLU A 40 33.52 11.01 17.08
CA GLU A 40 33.94 12.41 17.08
C GLU A 40 33.77 13.05 15.71
N ILE A 41 33.06 14.18 15.64
CA ILE A 41 32.92 14.93 14.40
C ILE A 41 34.21 15.71 14.15
N ARG A 42 34.92 15.35 13.07
CA ARG A 42 36.09 16.09 12.58
C ARG A 42 35.82 16.53 11.14
N GLY A 43 35.44 17.80 10.99
CA GLY A 43 35.01 18.35 9.70
C GLY A 43 33.75 17.68 9.17
N ARG A 44 33.82 17.04 7.99
CA ARG A 44 32.69 16.34 7.34
C ARG A 44 32.64 14.84 7.62
N ARG A 45 33.42 14.36 8.59
CA ARG A 45 33.53 12.94 8.92
C ARG A 45 33.33 12.70 10.41
N LEU A 46 32.74 11.55 10.73
CA LEU A 46 32.61 11.02 12.07
C LEU A 46 33.70 9.96 12.26
N HIS A 47 34.55 10.13 13.27
CA HIS A 47 35.70 9.29 13.56
C HIS A 47 35.42 8.36 14.74
N PHE A 48 35.93 7.14 14.65
CA PHE A 48 35.82 6.13 15.71
C PHE A 48 37.20 5.57 16.00
N ASN A 49 37.61 5.57 17.27
CA ASN A 49 38.79 4.83 17.70
C ASN A 49 38.43 3.35 17.98
N ALA A 50 39.43 2.51 18.26
CA ALA A 50 39.22 1.09 18.49
C ALA A 50 38.34 0.78 19.71
N GLU A 51 38.41 1.61 20.76
CA GLU A 51 37.60 1.49 21.98
C GLU A 51 36.13 1.84 21.68
N GLN A 52 35.89 2.94 20.98
CA GLN A 52 34.56 3.37 20.53
C GLN A 52 33.91 2.37 19.59
N ARG A 53 34.68 1.69 18.71
CA ARG A 53 34.14 0.61 17.87
C ARG A 53 33.72 -0.60 18.70
N ARG A 54 34.51 -0.97 19.73
CA ARG A 54 34.15 -2.06 20.65
C ARG A 54 32.89 -1.73 21.43
N GLU A 55 32.79 -0.52 21.95
CA GLU A 55 31.66 -0.07 22.74
C GLU A 55 30.39 0.10 21.89
N LEU A 56 30.51 0.64 20.67
CA LEU A 56 29.42 0.66 19.69
C LEU A 56 28.91 -0.75 19.38
N ARG A 57 29.79 -1.75 19.23
CA ARG A 57 29.38 -3.15 19.04
C ARG A 57 28.62 -3.68 20.25
N ALA A 58 29.08 -3.40 21.48
CA ALA A 58 28.43 -3.85 22.70
C ALA A 58 27.04 -3.21 22.89
N LEU A 59 26.93 -1.90 22.70
CA LEU A 59 25.67 -1.16 22.79
C LEU A 59 24.69 -1.58 21.69
N ALA A 60 25.16 -1.75 20.46
CA ALA A 60 24.35 -2.24 19.35
C ALA A 60 23.88 -3.69 19.57
N HIS A 61 24.73 -4.55 20.14
CA HIS A 61 24.35 -5.91 20.51
C HIS A 61 23.24 -5.93 21.56
N GLN A 62 23.37 -5.10 22.60
CA GLN A 62 22.35 -4.95 23.64
C GLN A 62 21.05 -4.34 23.10
N ALA A 63 21.13 -3.36 22.20
CA ALA A 63 19.97 -2.68 21.63
C ALA A 63 19.23 -3.51 20.58
N TRP A 64 19.93 -4.32 19.78
CA TRP A 64 19.35 -5.04 18.65
C TRP A 64 19.18 -6.54 18.88
N GLY A 65 19.78 -7.11 19.93
CA GLY A 65 19.69 -8.54 20.25
C GLY A 65 20.58 -9.45 19.41
N PHE A 66 21.35 -8.92 18.46
CA PHE A 66 22.30 -9.68 17.64
C PHE A 66 23.63 -8.94 17.52
N ASP A 67 24.73 -9.65 17.26
CA ASP A 67 26.03 -9.03 17.06
C ASP A 67 26.13 -8.39 15.67
N PRO A 68 26.20 -7.06 15.55
CA PRO A 68 26.24 -6.40 14.25
C PRO A 68 27.52 -6.68 13.46
N ARG A 69 28.59 -7.19 14.08
CA ARG A 69 29.79 -7.62 13.34
C ARG A 69 29.53 -8.93 12.56
N ALA A 70 28.71 -9.82 13.11
CA ALA A 70 28.41 -11.12 12.51
C ALA A 70 27.46 -11.04 11.31
N GLY A 71 26.65 -9.98 11.22
CA GLY A 71 25.73 -9.72 10.10
C GLY A 71 24.38 -9.20 10.58
N VAL A 72 23.62 -8.57 9.69
CA VAL A 72 22.25 -8.14 9.98
C VAL A 72 21.29 -9.28 9.55
N PRO A 73 20.47 -9.85 10.46
CA PRO A 73 19.56 -10.95 10.13
C PRO A 73 18.65 -10.67 8.94
N GLU A 74 18.38 -11.71 8.14
CA GLU A 74 17.45 -11.71 7.00
C GLU A 74 16.31 -12.72 7.24
N GLY A 75 15.06 -12.38 6.88
CA GLY A 75 13.90 -13.27 7.06
C GLY A 75 12.61 -12.56 7.48
N ASN A 76 11.53 -13.35 7.66
CA ASN A 76 10.22 -12.88 8.08
C ASN A 76 10.14 -12.63 9.61
N ARG A 77 9.16 -11.85 10.08
CA ARG A 77 9.05 -11.44 11.51
C ARG A 77 9.09 -12.59 12.51
N ARG A 78 8.55 -13.77 12.15
CA ARG A 78 8.56 -14.95 13.05
C ARG A 78 9.97 -15.55 13.21
N GLN A 79 10.79 -15.53 12.16
CA GLN A 79 12.17 -16.02 12.21
C GLN A 79 13.10 -15.06 12.96
N VAL A 80 12.81 -13.76 12.91
CA VAL A 80 13.59 -12.70 13.59
C VAL A 80 13.21 -12.56 15.06
N ALA A 81 11.96 -12.90 15.44
CA ALA A 81 11.48 -12.86 16.82
C ALA A 81 12.25 -13.78 17.79
N ALA A 82 12.94 -14.81 17.27
CA ALA A 82 13.77 -15.69 18.10
C ALA A 82 15.08 -15.06 18.59
N SER A 83 15.54 -13.96 17.96
CA SER A 83 16.89 -13.43 18.16
C SER A 83 16.96 -11.90 18.33
N VAL A 84 15.84 -11.19 18.34
CA VAL A 84 15.82 -9.72 18.23
C VAL A 84 14.78 -9.10 19.15
N ILE A 85 15.18 -8.08 19.93
CA ILE A 85 14.35 -7.41 20.94
C ILE A 85 13.35 -6.42 20.31
N ASP A 86 13.62 -5.89 19.11
CA ASP A 86 12.77 -4.90 18.43
C ASP A 86 12.13 -5.46 17.15
N GLU A 87 10.81 -5.63 17.15
CA GLU A 87 9.94 -6.20 16.09
C GLU A 87 10.00 -5.49 14.71
N LYS A 88 10.77 -4.41 14.58
CA LYS A 88 10.85 -3.57 13.38
C LYS A 88 11.86 -4.05 12.32
N ILE A 89 12.51 -5.20 12.52
CA ILE A 89 13.71 -5.61 11.76
C ILE A 89 13.42 -6.51 10.54
N ALA A 90 12.21 -7.04 10.36
CA ALA A 90 11.90 -7.84 9.16
C ALA A 90 11.69 -6.97 7.89
N ARG A 91 12.33 -7.39 6.79
CA ARG A 91 12.27 -6.74 5.46
C ARG A 91 10.90 -6.91 4.79
N GLU A 92 10.18 -7.98 5.14
CA GLU A 92 8.81 -8.26 4.73
C GLU A 92 7.86 -7.92 5.86
N ARG A 93 6.96 -6.95 5.63
CA ARG A 93 5.87 -6.71 6.58
C ARG A 93 4.86 -7.83 6.35
N PRO A 94 4.26 -8.43 7.40
CA PRO A 94 3.26 -9.47 7.25
C PRO A 94 2.15 -9.09 6.26
N ASP A 95 1.78 -7.82 6.19
CA ASP A 95 0.75 -7.30 5.27
C ASP A 95 1.14 -7.32 3.79
N ASP A 96 2.42 -7.41 3.45
CA ASP A 96 2.90 -7.32 2.07
C ASP A 96 2.50 -8.53 1.22
N GLN A 97 2.21 -9.66 1.88
CA GLN A 97 1.74 -10.91 1.26
C GLN A 97 0.28 -11.21 1.62
N HIS A 98 -0.49 -10.22 2.07
CA HIS A 98 -1.90 -10.40 2.41
C HIS A 98 -2.77 -9.41 1.67
N VAL A 99 -4.01 -9.82 1.47
CA VAL A 99 -5.09 -8.99 0.95
C VAL A 99 -6.30 -9.07 1.86
N LEU A 100 -7.15 -8.06 1.82
CA LEU A 100 -8.42 -8.05 2.53
C LEU A 100 -9.54 -8.25 1.50
N VAL A 101 -10.29 -9.34 1.65
CA VAL A 101 -11.27 -9.80 0.67
C VAL A 101 -12.62 -10.14 1.29
N LYS A 102 -13.67 -10.10 0.46
CA LYS A 102 -15.04 -10.54 0.77
C LYS A 102 -15.79 -10.90 -0.52
N GLY A 103 -17.08 -11.19 -0.43
CA GLY A 103 -17.91 -11.57 -1.59
C GLY A 103 -17.79 -13.06 -1.90
N GLU A 104 -17.71 -13.42 -3.18
CA GLU A 104 -17.55 -14.81 -3.61
C GLU A 104 -16.09 -15.25 -3.41
N LEU A 105 -15.86 -16.00 -2.34
CA LEU A 105 -14.53 -16.47 -1.97
C LEU A 105 -14.26 -17.84 -2.60
N PRO A 106 -13.10 -18.03 -3.26
CA PRO A 106 -12.76 -19.33 -3.83
C PRO A 106 -12.51 -20.36 -2.72
N ALA A 107 -12.91 -21.61 -2.96
CA ALA A 107 -12.59 -22.72 -2.06
C ALA A 107 -11.06 -22.84 -1.85
N PRO A 108 -10.59 -23.18 -0.65
CA PRO A 108 -11.33 -23.70 0.52
C PRO A 108 -11.82 -22.62 1.51
N LEU A 109 -11.81 -21.34 1.14
CA LEU A 109 -12.24 -20.27 2.03
C LEU A 109 -13.73 -20.41 2.38
N PRO A 110 -14.14 -20.06 3.62
CA PRO A 110 -15.53 -20.20 4.03
C PRO A 110 -16.41 -19.15 3.35
N ARG A 111 -17.70 -19.46 3.19
CA ARG A 111 -18.69 -18.44 2.88
C ARG A 111 -18.85 -17.50 4.08
N LEU A 112 -18.91 -16.21 3.81
CA LEU A 112 -19.04 -15.17 4.82
C LEU A 112 -20.40 -14.48 4.71
N MET A 113 -20.87 -13.93 5.83
CA MET A 113 -21.92 -12.92 5.79
C MET A 113 -21.41 -11.66 5.08
N PRO A 114 -22.29 -10.88 4.41
CA PRO A 114 -21.88 -9.73 3.61
C PRO A 114 -21.09 -8.66 4.37
N GLU A 115 -21.25 -8.54 5.68
CA GLU A 115 -20.59 -7.57 6.55
C GLU A 115 -19.18 -8.01 6.97
N LEU A 116 -18.82 -9.28 6.78
CA LEU A 116 -17.54 -9.84 7.17
C LEU A 116 -16.54 -9.78 6.01
N SER A 117 -15.26 -9.69 6.37
CA SER A 117 -14.14 -9.78 5.45
C SER A 117 -13.03 -10.67 6.02
N LEU A 118 -12.18 -11.21 5.15
CA LEU A 118 -11.03 -12.02 5.53
C LEU A 118 -9.75 -11.36 5.06
N ARG A 119 -8.79 -11.26 5.98
CA ARG A 119 -7.40 -10.97 5.65
C ARG A 119 -6.71 -12.28 5.30
N VAL A 120 -6.47 -12.53 4.02
CA VAL A 120 -5.94 -13.80 3.50
C VAL A 120 -4.51 -13.63 2.98
N PRO A 121 -3.61 -14.60 3.23
CA PRO A 121 -2.34 -14.66 2.50
C PRO A 121 -2.60 -14.86 1.00
N LEU A 122 -1.81 -14.22 0.14
CA LEU A 122 -1.94 -14.36 -1.32
C LEU A 122 -1.84 -15.83 -1.76
N ALA A 123 -0.92 -16.59 -1.18
CA ALA A 123 -0.70 -18.00 -1.50
C ALA A 123 -1.88 -18.92 -1.12
N ALA A 124 -2.85 -18.45 -0.34
CA ALA A 124 -4.03 -19.21 0.04
C ALA A 124 -5.22 -19.00 -0.91
N LEU A 125 -5.13 -18.05 -1.84
CA LEU A 125 -6.17 -17.79 -2.83
C LEU A 125 -6.02 -18.72 -4.04
N ASN A 126 -7.03 -19.53 -4.30
CA ASN A 126 -7.14 -20.26 -5.55
C ASN A 126 -7.67 -19.31 -6.65
N LEU A 127 -6.76 -18.70 -7.41
CA LEU A 127 -7.10 -17.71 -8.44
C LEU A 127 -7.84 -18.31 -9.63
N ASP A 128 -7.64 -19.61 -9.93
CA ASP A 128 -8.33 -20.29 -11.03
C ASP A 128 -9.85 -20.44 -10.77
N ALA A 129 -10.27 -20.33 -9.51
CA ALA A 129 -11.68 -20.37 -9.11
C ALA A 129 -12.32 -18.97 -9.03
N VAL A 130 -11.57 -17.90 -9.30
CA VAL A 130 -12.11 -16.53 -9.32
C VAL A 130 -12.62 -16.21 -10.71
N SER A 131 -13.90 -15.87 -10.83
CA SER A 131 -14.53 -15.52 -12.11
C SER A 131 -14.35 -14.05 -12.49
N GLN A 132 -14.30 -13.17 -11.50
CA GLN A 132 -14.13 -11.71 -11.65
C GLN A 132 -13.71 -11.08 -10.33
N LEU A 133 -13.08 -9.91 -10.41
CA LEU A 133 -12.55 -9.17 -9.27
C LEU A 133 -13.09 -7.74 -9.24
N VAL A 134 -13.58 -7.29 -8.09
CA VAL A 134 -13.90 -5.89 -7.82
C VAL A 134 -12.90 -5.31 -6.83
N VAL A 135 -12.19 -4.25 -7.20
CA VAL A 135 -11.24 -3.54 -6.32
C VAL A 135 -11.87 -2.25 -5.80
N VAL A 136 -12.13 -2.18 -4.50
CA VAL A 136 -12.76 -1.02 -3.85
C VAL A 136 -11.70 -0.14 -3.20
N GLU A 137 -11.70 1.16 -3.51
CA GLU A 137 -10.67 2.08 -3.04
C GLU A 137 -10.68 2.31 -1.52
N ASN A 138 -11.84 2.67 -0.96
CA ASN A 138 -11.99 3.06 0.44
C ASN A 138 -12.43 1.89 1.33
N LEU A 139 -11.93 1.85 2.58
CA LEU A 139 -12.17 0.72 3.48
C LEU A 139 -13.62 0.63 3.94
N ASP A 140 -14.22 1.76 4.31
CA ASP A 140 -15.63 1.82 4.69
C ASP A 140 -16.57 1.44 3.53
N SER A 141 -16.24 1.86 2.31
CA SER A 141 -16.98 1.48 1.10
C SER A 141 -16.81 0.00 0.75
N PHE A 142 -15.66 -0.58 1.11
CA PHE A 142 -15.44 -2.02 1.03
C PHE A 142 -16.27 -2.79 2.08
N ASP A 143 -16.29 -2.29 3.32
CA ASP A 143 -17.09 -2.88 4.40
C ASP A 143 -18.58 -2.85 4.03
N ASP A 144 -19.05 -1.76 3.43
CA ASP A 144 -20.45 -1.58 3.00
C ASP A 144 -20.72 -2.00 1.54
N TRP A 145 -19.82 -2.75 0.91
CA TRP A 145 -19.95 -3.14 -0.52
C TRP A 145 -21.34 -3.73 -0.86
N TYR A 146 -21.89 -4.54 0.04
CA TYR A 146 -23.18 -5.23 -0.12
C TYR A 146 -24.38 -4.28 -0.24
N ALA A 147 -24.24 -3.02 0.19
CA ALA A 147 -25.30 -2.02 0.18
C ALA A 147 -25.25 -1.11 -1.06
N PHE A 148 -24.20 -1.17 -1.88
CA PHE A 148 -24.15 -0.41 -3.12
C PHE A 148 -25.10 -1.00 -4.17
N ALA A 149 -25.74 -0.12 -4.94
CA ALA A 149 -26.54 -0.49 -6.10
C ALA A 149 -25.64 -0.83 -7.32
N ALA A 150 -24.84 -1.90 -7.17
CA ALA A 150 -23.96 -2.41 -8.21
C ALA A 150 -24.73 -3.24 -9.26
N PRO A 151 -24.22 -3.32 -10.51
CA PRO A 151 -24.77 -4.21 -11.52
C PRO A 151 -24.83 -5.68 -11.05
N ALA A 152 -25.90 -6.40 -11.41
CA ALA A 152 -26.16 -7.74 -10.91
C ALA A 152 -25.09 -8.77 -11.31
N GLU A 153 -24.45 -8.54 -12.46
CA GLU A 153 -23.32 -9.33 -12.94
C GLU A 153 -22.14 -9.34 -11.97
N LEU A 154 -21.97 -8.31 -11.13
CA LEU A 154 -20.90 -8.23 -10.12
C LEU A 154 -21.23 -8.99 -8.82
N ALA A 155 -22.42 -9.58 -8.68
CA ALA A 155 -22.84 -10.24 -7.43
C ALA A 155 -21.93 -11.40 -7.03
N ALA A 156 -21.38 -12.13 -8.00
CA ALA A 156 -20.48 -13.26 -7.79
C ALA A 156 -18.99 -12.87 -7.85
N SER A 157 -18.64 -11.62 -7.52
CA SER A 157 -17.26 -11.16 -7.55
C SER A 157 -16.50 -11.51 -6.28
N LEU A 158 -15.21 -11.82 -6.43
CA LEU A 158 -14.27 -11.60 -5.35
C LEU A 158 -14.11 -10.09 -5.17
N VAL A 159 -14.35 -9.58 -3.97
CA VAL A 159 -14.24 -8.15 -3.67
C VAL A 159 -12.99 -7.93 -2.86
N LEU A 160 -12.14 -7.02 -3.32
CA LEU A 160 -10.81 -6.75 -2.80
C LEU A 160 -10.72 -5.30 -2.33
N TYR A 161 -10.28 -5.08 -1.10
CA TYR A 161 -9.91 -3.75 -0.66
C TYR A 161 -8.58 -3.33 -1.31
N ARG A 162 -8.53 -2.14 -1.91
CA ARG A 162 -7.33 -1.60 -2.56
C ARG A 162 -6.14 -1.53 -1.60
N GLY A 163 -6.40 -1.28 -0.32
CA GLY A 163 -5.38 -1.24 0.71
C GLY A 163 -4.68 0.12 0.87
N HIS A 164 -4.09 0.31 2.04
CA HIS A 164 -3.06 1.31 2.29
C HIS A 164 -1.81 0.62 2.86
N GLY A 165 -0.63 1.18 2.65
CA GLY A 165 0.62 0.63 3.19
C GLY A 165 0.91 -0.80 2.68
N GLY A 166 0.98 -1.77 3.58
CA GLY A 166 1.31 -3.17 3.24
C GLY A 166 0.22 -3.86 2.41
N LEU A 167 -1.06 -3.67 2.75
CA LEU A 167 -2.19 -4.23 1.99
C LEU A 167 -2.21 -3.72 0.55
N ALA A 168 -1.80 -2.46 0.31
CA ALA A 168 -1.69 -1.93 -1.05
C ALA A 168 -0.63 -2.69 -1.89
N ARG A 169 0.43 -3.19 -1.25
CA ARG A 169 1.43 -4.03 -1.94
C ARG A 169 0.88 -5.41 -2.24
N GLY A 170 0.19 -6.04 -1.28
CA GLY A 170 -0.49 -7.31 -1.49
C GLY A 170 -1.49 -7.25 -2.64
N THR A 171 -2.31 -6.19 -2.70
CA THR A 171 -3.26 -5.96 -3.80
C THR A 171 -2.55 -5.82 -5.15
N ARG A 172 -1.47 -5.03 -5.24
CA ARG A 172 -0.71 -4.92 -6.50
C ARG A 172 -0.10 -6.25 -6.92
N GLN A 173 0.44 -7.02 -5.98
CA GLN A 173 1.01 -8.33 -6.29
C GLN A 173 -0.07 -9.30 -6.79
N LEU A 174 -1.24 -9.34 -6.13
CA LEU A 174 -2.38 -10.14 -6.58
C LEU A 174 -2.77 -9.79 -8.02
N LEU A 175 -2.92 -8.50 -8.33
CA LEU A 175 -3.28 -8.04 -9.67
C LEU A 175 -2.22 -8.38 -10.72
N SER A 176 -0.95 -8.42 -10.34
CA SER A 176 0.15 -8.81 -11.24
C SER A 176 0.23 -10.30 -11.53
N ILE A 177 -0.34 -11.17 -10.68
CA ILE A 177 -0.36 -12.62 -10.88
C ILE A 177 -1.73 -13.15 -11.29
N LEU A 178 -2.73 -12.27 -11.40
CA LEU A 178 -4.11 -12.64 -11.72
C LEU A 178 -4.21 -13.13 -13.18
N PRO A 179 -4.76 -14.33 -13.45
CA PRO A 179 -4.99 -14.83 -14.80
C PRO A 179 -5.69 -13.80 -15.71
N GLU A 180 -5.18 -13.61 -16.92
CA GLU A 180 -5.63 -12.54 -17.84
C GLU A 180 -7.12 -12.57 -18.15
N GLN A 181 -7.72 -13.77 -18.17
CA GLN A 181 -9.15 -13.96 -18.43
C GLN A 181 -10.07 -13.42 -17.33
N ILE A 182 -9.55 -13.16 -16.12
CA ILE A 182 -10.34 -12.67 -15.00
C ILE A 182 -10.45 -11.14 -15.12
N PRO A 183 -11.66 -10.59 -15.36
CA PRO A 183 -11.84 -9.16 -15.47
C PRO A 183 -11.67 -8.47 -14.11
N VAL A 184 -10.99 -7.32 -14.12
CA VAL A 184 -10.77 -6.47 -12.95
C VAL A 184 -11.58 -5.19 -13.08
N THR A 185 -12.62 -5.08 -12.27
CA THR A 185 -13.41 -3.86 -12.10
C THR A 185 -12.86 -3.04 -10.93
N VAL A 186 -12.53 -1.78 -11.14
CA VAL A 186 -12.08 -0.87 -10.07
C VAL A 186 -13.19 0.09 -9.71
N PHE A 187 -13.51 0.18 -8.42
CA PHE A 187 -14.48 1.11 -7.86
C PHE A 187 -13.75 2.19 -7.02
N PRO A 188 -13.38 3.32 -7.64
CA PRO A 188 -12.74 4.43 -6.96
C PRO A 188 -13.74 5.50 -6.50
N ASP A 189 -13.24 6.53 -5.80
CA ASP A 189 -13.93 7.81 -5.73
C ASP A 189 -14.10 8.42 -7.13
N TRP A 190 -15.17 9.20 -7.33
CA TRP A 190 -15.31 10.03 -8.54
C TRP A 190 -14.47 11.30 -8.35
N ASP A 191 -13.17 11.18 -8.56
CA ASP A 191 -12.23 12.29 -8.57
C ASP A 191 -10.94 11.96 -9.37
N PRO A 192 -10.07 12.96 -9.64
CA PRO A 192 -8.83 12.72 -10.38
C PRO A 192 -7.91 11.66 -9.76
N ALA A 193 -7.82 11.60 -8.43
CA ALA A 193 -6.98 10.66 -7.70
C ALA A 193 -7.51 9.24 -7.83
N GLY A 194 -8.81 9.04 -7.68
CA GLY A 194 -9.49 7.77 -7.88
C GLY A 194 -9.28 7.23 -9.30
N LEU A 195 -9.46 8.07 -10.33
CA LEU A 195 -9.20 7.68 -11.71
C LEU A 195 -7.72 7.35 -11.95
N ARG A 196 -6.79 8.15 -11.41
CA ARG A 196 -5.35 7.84 -11.48
C ARG A 196 -5.02 6.52 -10.78
N ILE A 197 -5.62 6.24 -9.62
CA ILE A 197 -5.42 4.99 -8.90
C ILE A 197 -5.82 3.82 -9.79
N ALA A 198 -7.05 3.84 -10.33
CA ALA A 198 -7.52 2.81 -11.25
C ALA A 198 -6.57 2.62 -12.44
N HIS A 199 -6.15 3.72 -13.07
CA HIS A 199 -5.28 3.68 -14.24
C HIS A 199 -3.86 3.16 -13.95
N THR A 200 -3.36 3.35 -12.72
CA THR A 200 -1.99 2.94 -12.32
C THR A 200 -1.91 1.59 -11.64
N LEU A 201 -3.04 0.89 -11.46
CA LEU A 201 -3.04 -0.50 -11.01
C LEU A 201 -2.44 -1.40 -12.11
N PRO A 202 -1.77 -2.51 -11.73
CA PRO A 202 -1.19 -3.43 -12.71
C PRO A 202 -2.20 -3.97 -13.71
N ARG A 203 -3.44 -4.17 -13.25
CA ARG A 203 -4.60 -4.58 -14.06
C ARG A 203 -5.83 -3.81 -13.61
N ALA A 204 -6.55 -3.26 -14.58
CA ALA A 204 -7.81 -2.57 -14.40
C ALA A 204 -8.50 -2.49 -15.76
N ASP A 205 -9.50 -3.34 -15.95
CA ASP A 205 -10.17 -3.55 -17.24
C ASP A 205 -11.43 -2.68 -17.34
N VAL A 206 -12.08 -2.43 -16.19
CA VAL A 206 -13.36 -1.74 -16.10
C VAL A 206 -13.34 -0.75 -14.92
N LEU A 207 -13.92 0.44 -15.11
CA LEU A 207 -14.30 1.34 -14.01
C LEU A 207 -15.74 1.10 -13.59
N LEU A 208 -15.98 1.04 -12.29
CA LEU A 208 -17.30 1.13 -11.69
C LEU A 208 -17.52 2.57 -11.21
N LEU A 209 -18.50 3.26 -11.77
CA LEU A 209 -18.74 4.69 -11.52
C LEU A 209 -20.21 4.93 -11.22
N PRO A 210 -20.56 5.96 -10.44
CA PRO A 210 -21.95 6.32 -10.22
C PRO A 210 -22.59 6.91 -11.50
N ASP A 211 -23.88 6.66 -11.65
CA ASP A 211 -24.75 7.49 -12.47
C ASP A 211 -24.91 8.85 -11.80
N LEU A 212 -24.34 9.87 -12.44
CA LEU A 212 -24.40 11.24 -11.93
C LEU A 212 -25.80 11.82 -12.10
N ASN A 213 -26.33 12.36 -11.01
CA ASN A 213 -27.51 13.21 -10.99
C ASN A 213 -27.22 14.50 -10.20
N GLU A 214 -28.15 15.45 -10.23
CA GLU A 214 -27.97 16.76 -9.58
C GLU A 214 -27.73 16.63 -8.06
N HIS A 215 -28.43 15.70 -7.39
CA HIS A 215 -28.29 15.47 -5.95
C HIS A 215 -26.88 14.99 -5.58
N LEU A 216 -26.33 14.05 -6.34
CA LEU A 216 -24.99 13.52 -6.11
C LEU A 216 -23.92 14.56 -6.45
N LEU A 217 -24.08 15.30 -7.56
CA LEU A 217 -23.19 16.40 -7.94
C LEU A 217 -23.17 17.50 -6.87
N ALA A 218 -24.29 17.80 -6.23
CA ALA A 218 -24.38 18.80 -5.16
C ALA A 218 -23.63 18.39 -3.88
N LYS A 219 -23.31 17.10 -3.69
CA LYS A 219 -22.42 16.64 -2.60
C LYS A 219 -20.94 16.67 -2.98
N GLY A 220 -20.63 16.90 -4.25
CA GLY A 220 -19.27 16.97 -4.74
C GLY A 220 -18.51 18.20 -4.20
N SER A 221 -17.21 18.03 -3.92
CA SER A 221 -16.35 19.10 -3.43
C SER A 221 -15.41 19.62 -4.52
N ARG A 222 -15.60 20.90 -4.89
CA ARG A 222 -14.69 21.63 -5.79
C ARG A 222 -13.30 21.82 -5.19
N VAL A 223 -13.24 22.09 -3.87
CA VAL A 223 -11.96 22.28 -3.17
C VAL A 223 -11.12 21.01 -3.20
N HIS A 224 -11.74 19.84 -2.97
CA HIS A 224 -11.04 18.56 -3.07
C HIS A 224 -10.60 18.27 -4.50
N PHE A 225 -11.37 18.66 -5.52
CA PHE A 225 -10.98 18.50 -6.92
C PHE A 225 -9.73 19.33 -7.23
N THR A 226 -9.75 20.63 -6.91
CA THR A 226 -8.65 21.56 -7.23
C THR A 226 -7.34 21.15 -6.57
N ARG A 227 -7.35 20.56 -5.36
CA ARG A 227 -6.12 20.11 -4.67
C ARG A 227 -5.39 18.96 -5.36
N GLN A 228 -5.98 18.33 -6.37
CA GLN A 228 -5.45 17.11 -7.00
C GLN A 228 -4.58 17.38 -8.24
N HIS A 229 -3.86 18.50 -8.26
CA HIS A 229 -3.05 18.94 -9.42
C HIS A 229 -2.13 17.86 -10.00
N GLN A 230 -1.51 17.03 -9.16
CA GLN A 230 -0.63 15.95 -9.63
C GLN A 230 -1.40 14.82 -10.35
N ALA A 231 -2.62 14.54 -9.94
CA ALA A 231 -3.45 13.53 -10.60
C ALA A 231 -4.00 14.08 -11.93
N VAL A 232 -4.45 15.33 -11.94
CA VAL A 232 -4.85 16.05 -13.17
C VAL A 232 -3.73 16.04 -14.20
N LYS A 233 -2.53 16.50 -13.81
CA LYS A 233 -1.36 16.51 -14.71
C LYS A 233 -1.03 15.12 -15.27
N TYR A 234 -1.18 14.07 -14.45
CA TYR A 234 -0.96 12.71 -14.93
C TYR A 234 -2.01 12.31 -15.97
N LEU A 235 -3.29 12.52 -15.66
CA LEU A 235 -4.42 12.10 -16.51
C LEU A 235 -4.46 12.85 -17.84
N ASP A 236 -4.06 14.12 -17.88
CA ASP A 236 -3.97 14.90 -19.12
C ASP A 236 -2.93 14.37 -20.11
N ASN A 237 -1.99 13.54 -19.65
CA ASN A 237 -0.93 12.97 -20.48
C ASN A 237 -1.01 11.44 -20.60
N ALA A 238 -2.04 10.81 -20.01
CA ALA A 238 -2.18 9.36 -19.98
C ALA A 238 -3.02 8.86 -21.16
N GLU A 239 -2.71 7.66 -21.65
CA GLU A 239 -3.54 6.95 -22.63
C GLU A 239 -4.69 6.25 -21.91
N LEU A 240 -5.85 6.92 -21.85
CA LEU A 240 -6.99 6.48 -21.06
C LEU A 240 -7.96 5.54 -21.81
N GLY A 241 -7.80 5.36 -23.12
CA GLY A 241 -8.78 4.63 -23.93
C GLY A 241 -10.19 5.22 -23.76
N GLU A 242 -11.19 4.37 -23.57
CA GLU A 242 -12.58 4.75 -23.34
C GLU A 242 -12.78 5.53 -22.01
N TRP A 243 -11.82 5.45 -21.07
CA TRP A 243 -11.86 6.26 -19.85
C TRP A 243 -11.55 7.74 -20.10
N GLY A 244 -11.10 8.12 -21.30
CA GLY A 244 -10.94 9.52 -21.70
C GLY A 244 -12.24 10.31 -21.55
N ALA A 245 -13.37 9.73 -21.96
CA ALA A 245 -14.68 10.35 -21.79
C ALA A 245 -15.09 10.53 -20.32
N VAL A 246 -14.64 9.62 -19.44
CA VAL A 246 -14.82 9.76 -17.98
C VAL A 246 -14.00 10.94 -17.47
N TRP A 247 -12.75 11.06 -17.91
CA TRP A 247 -11.88 12.17 -17.53
C TRP A 247 -12.45 13.53 -17.98
N ASP A 248 -12.97 13.62 -19.20
CA ASP A 248 -13.60 14.85 -19.70
C ASP A 248 -14.84 15.23 -18.89
N ARG A 249 -15.66 14.25 -18.50
CA ARG A 249 -16.81 14.49 -17.59
C ARG A 249 -16.36 14.96 -16.21
N MET A 250 -15.28 14.41 -15.66
CA MET A 250 -14.71 14.89 -14.39
C MET A 250 -14.22 16.34 -14.51
N LYS A 251 -13.52 16.70 -15.59
CA LYS A 251 -13.08 18.07 -15.86
C LYS A 251 -14.25 19.04 -16.02
N ALA A 252 -15.34 18.63 -16.68
CA ALA A 252 -16.53 19.46 -16.83
C ALA A 252 -17.25 19.69 -15.49
N ALA A 253 -17.36 18.65 -14.66
CA ALA A 253 -18.04 18.73 -13.36
C ALA A 253 -17.22 19.47 -12.29
N GLN A 254 -15.88 19.37 -12.33
CA GLN A 254 -14.93 19.98 -11.38
C GLN A 254 -15.24 19.69 -9.90
N VAL A 255 -15.77 18.51 -9.60
CA VAL A 255 -16.09 18.10 -8.23
C VAL A 255 -15.52 16.72 -7.92
N SER A 256 -15.06 16.54 -6.69
CA SER A 256 -14.74 15.22 -6.13
C SER A 256 -15.95 14.68 -5.37
N ILE A 257 -16.45 13.51 -5.76
CA ILE A 257 -17.55 12.81 -5.08
C ILE A 257 -16.99 11.54 -4.47
N LYS A 258 -17.18 11.40 -3.16
CA LYS A 258 -16.69 10.27 -2.39
C LYS A 258 -17.65 9.08 -2.43
N GLN A 259 -17.13 7.86 -2.38
CA GLN A 259 -17.92 6.62 -2.42
C GLN A 259 -19.04 6.60 -1.35
N GLN A 260 -18.80 7.19 -0.18
CA GLN A 260 -19.79 7.32 0.89
C GLN A 260 -21.00 8.16 0.48
N HIS A 261 -20.81 9.19 -0.36
CA HIS A 261 -21.94 9.95 -0.92
C HIS A 261 -22.72 9.14 -1.95
N MET A 262 -22.02 8.30 -2.73
CA MET A 262 -22.67 7.40 -3.68
C MET A 262 -23.55 6.38 -2.94
N LEU A 263 -23.04 5.81 -1.85
CA LEU A 263 -23.78 4.89 -0.99
C LEU A 263 -24.98 5.57 -0.32
N ALA A 264 -24.75 6.68 0.38
CA ALA A 264 -25.77 7.37 1.16
C ALA A 264 -26.94 7.90 0.31
N LEU A 265 -26.70 8.17 -0.98
CA LEU A 265 -27.72 8.62 -1.93
C LEU A 265 -28.28 7.50 -2.81
N GLY A 266 -27.87 6.24 -2.59
CA GLY A 266 -28.32 5.10 -3.39
C GLY A 266 -28.00 5.25 -4.88
N ALA A 267 -26.85 5.83 -5.21
CA ALA A 267 -26.43 6.04 -6.59
C ALA A 267 -26.28 4.68 -7.28
N ARG A 268 -26.98 4.52 -8.41
CA ARG A 268 -26.76 3.36 -9.29
C ARG A 268 -25.35 3.40 -9.83
N LEU A 269 -24.66 2.27 -9.80
CA LEU A 269 -23.32 2.15 -10.36
C LEU A 269 -23.40 1.54 -11.76
N ARG A 270 -22.50 1.98 -12.64
CA ARG A 270 -22.37 1.46 -14.01
C ARG A 270 -20.91 1.17 -14.34
N GLN A 271 -20.72 0.20 -15.23
CA GLN A 271 -19.41 -0.19 -15.73
C GLN A 271 -19.00 0.64 -16.95
N VAL A 272 -17.70 0.92 -17.07
CA VAL A 272 -17.05 1.53 -18.24
C VAL A 272 -15.78 0.75 -18.55
N ALA A 273 -15.77 0.00 -19.65
CA ALA A 273 -14.59 -0.71 -20.12
C ALA A 273 -13.46 0.27 -20.47
N ARG A 274 -12.22 -0.19 -20.40
CA ARG A 274 -11.05 0.60 -20.77
C ARG A 274 -10.79 0.60 -22.28
N TYR A 275 -11.14 -0.51 -22.95
CA TYR A 275 -10.96 -0.79 -24.37
C TYR A 275 -12.22 -1.43 -24.96
#